data_AF-A0A2M8Q3R9-F1
#
_entry.id   AF-A0A2M8Q3R9-F1
#
_cell.length_a   1.000
_cell.length_b   1.000
_cell.length_c   1.000
_cell.angle_alpha   90.00
_cell.angle_beta   90.00
_cell.angle_gamma   90.00
#
_symmetry.space_group_name_H-M   'P 1'
#
loop_
_entity.id
_entity.type
_entity.pdbx_description
1 polymer ?
#
loop_
_entity_poly.entity_id
_entity_poly.type
_entity_poly.pdbx_seq_one_letter_code
_entity_poly.pdbx_strand_id
1 'polypeptide(L)'
;MSNVRTSNTVEQIERYNCLDSWIIRITLGLLVLIGVVTLISAFVYIDARNDRSQPIRLRHYPGLQLISEEKISDTQRTQRYEGVFAGMSPSLVADIEAFYLEQMDSCIRLSEQTEPTPEQFHTIVCQKDRSHELLGFTQFTRVEIKPIRDENGILTGEVVVITNDQWQG
;
A
#
# COMPACT_ATOMS: atom_id res chain seq x y z
N MET A 1 -16.04 -44.29 72.27
CA MET A 1 -16.77 -44.42 71.00
C MET A 1 -16.76 -43.07 70.31
N SER A 2 -16.19 -43.04 69.10
CA SER A 2 -15.74 -41.86 68.37
C SER A 2 -16.87 -41.05 67.74
N ASN A 3 -16.86 -39.74 67.96
CA ASN A 3 -17.55 -38.76 67.10
C ASN A 3 -16.48 -37.89 66.41
N VAL A 4 -15.84 -38.45 65.38
CA VAL A 4 -14.90 -37.73 64.49
C VAL A 4 -15.14 -38.23 63.07
N ARG A 5 -16.28 -37.89 62.46
CA ARG A 5 -16.57 -38.24 61.06
C ARG A 5 -17.57 -37.31 60.37
N THR A 6 -17.52 -36.01 60.67
CA THR A 6 -18.32 -34.99 59.96
C THR A 6 -17.53 -33.76 59.57
N SER A 7 -16.33 -33.54 60.13
CA SER A 7 -15.48 -32.38 59.83
C SER A 7 -14.84 -32.43 58.44
N ASN A 8 -14.46 -33.61 57.96
CA ASN A 8 -13.70 -33.73 56.71
C ASN A 8 -14.56 -33.53 55.44
N THR A 9 -15.87 -33.71 55.52
CA THR A 9 -16.77 -33.58 54.35
C THR A 9 -17.14 -32.12 54.07
N VAL A 10 -17.22 -31.26 55.09
CA VAL A 10 -17.55 -29.84 54.92
C VAL A 10 -16.36 -29.07 54.33
N GLU A 11 -15.14 -29.32 54.83
CA GLU A 11 -13.92 -28.71 54.28
C GLU A 11 -13.62 -29.14 52.84
N GLN A 12 -14.00 -30.35 52.44
CA GLN A 12 -13.81 -30.78 51.05
C GLN A 12 -14.79 -30.11 50.09
N ILE A 13 -16.07 -29.97 50.46
CA ILE A 13 -17.09 -29.34 49.59
C ILE A 13 -16.80 -27.84 49.37
N GLU A 14 -16.31 -27.11 50.38
CA GLU A 14 -15.91 -25.71 50.22
C GLU A 14 -14.69 -25.52 49.29
N ARG A 15 -13.70 -26.43 49.35
CA ARG A 15 -12.53 -26.37 48.45
C ARG A 15 -12.91 -26.62 46.99
N TYR A 16 -13.84 -27.54 46.72
CA TYR A 16 -14.33 -27.78 45.35
C TYR A 16 -15.08 -26.58 44.78
N ASN A 17 -15.98 -25.95 45.56
CA ASN A 17 -16.71 -24.76 45.12
C ASN A 17 -15.80 -23.54 44.88
N CYS A 18 -14.72 -23.41 45.65
CA CYS A 18 -13.77 -22.30 45.51
C CYS A 18 -12.84 -22.49 44.30
N LEU A 19 -12.41 -23.73 44.02
CA LEU A 19 -11.64 -24.09 42.82
C LEU A 19 -12.47 -23.92 41.54
N ASP A 20 -13.74 -24.33 41.54
CA ASP A 20 -14.66 -24.11 40.41
C ASP A 20 -14.82 -22.61 40.12
N SER A 21 -15.00 -21.78 41.15
CA SER A 21 -15.12 -20.34 40.98
C SER A 21 -13.86 -19.71 40.37
N TRP A 22 -12.67 -20.17 40.77
CA TRP A 22 -11.40 -19.65 40.25
C TRP A 22 -11.12 -20.11 38.83
N ILE A 23 -11.38 -21.39 38.51
CA ILE A 23 -11.23 -21.94 37.15
C ILE A 23 -12.20 -21.26 36.18
N ILE A 24 -13.44 -21.04 36.59
CA ILE A 24 -14.44 -20.31 35.78
C ILE A 24 -13.98 -18.87 35.52
N ARG A 25 -13.45 -18.16 36.53
CA ARG A 25 -12.93 -16.79 36.35
C ARG A 25 -11.74 -16.73 35.41
N ILE A 26 -10.81 -17.69 35.50
CA ILE A 26 -9.66 -17.78 34.57
C ILE A 26 -10.15 -18.05 33.16
N THR A 27 -11.05 -19.01 32.99
CA THR A 27 -11.59 -19.38 31.67
C THR A 27 -12.34 -18.22 31.04
N LEU A 28 -13.14 -17.50 31.83
CA LEU A 28 -13.86 -16.30 31.39
C LEU A 28 -12.88 -15.17 31.02
N GLY A 29 -11.83 -14.96 31.83
CA GLY A 29 -10.76 -14.02 31.52
C GLY A 29 -10.02 -14.35 30.23
N LEU A 30 -9.73 -15.63 29.99
CA LEU A 30 -9.13 -16.13 28.75
C LEU A 30 -10.04 -15.92 27.54
N LEU A 31 -11.34 -16.20 27.67
CA LEU A 31 -12.30 -15.95 26.60
C LEU A 31 -12.40 -14.47 26.24
N VAL A 32 -12.40 -13.59 27.24
CA VAL A 32 -12.37 -12.14 27.01
C VAL A 32 -11.07 -11.73 26.32
N LEU A 33 -9.92 -12.25 26.77
CA LEU A 33 -8.62 -11.98 26.14
C LEU A 33 -8.62 -12.43 24.67
N ILE A 34 -9.08 -13.64 24.38
CA ILE A 34 -9.19 -14.17 23.01
C ILE A 34 -10.12 -13.28 22.19
N GLY A 35 -11.26 -12.86 22.73
CA GLY A 35 -12.18 -11.94 22.09
C GLY A 35 -11.52 -10.61 21.72
N VAL A 36 -10.77 -10.01 22.64
CA VAL A 36 -10.03 -8.76 22.41
C VAL A 36 -8.95 -8.95 21.34
N VAL A 37 -8.15 -10.01 21.41
CA VAL A 37 -7.11 -10.31 20.41
C VAL A 37 -7.72 -10.54 19.02
N THR A 38 -8.88 -11.21 18.96
CA THR A 38 -9.58 -11.46 17.69
C THR A 38 -10.10 -10.15 17.09
N LEU A 39 -10.67 -9.27 17.90
CA LEU A 39 -11.12 -7.95 17.45
C LEU A 39 -9.97 -7.08 16.95
N ILE A 40 -8.85 -7.04 17.68
CA ILE A 40 -7.66 -6.30 17.24
C ILE A 40 -7.13 -6.86 15.93
N SER A 41 -7.00 -8.18 15.83
CA SER A 41 -6.55 -8.86 14.60
C SER A 41 -7.47 -8.56 13.41
N ALA A 42 -8.79 -8.60 13.62
CA ALA A 42 -9.77 -8.27 12.58
C ALA A 42 -9.67 -6.81 12.14
N PHE A 43 -9.49 -5.88 13.08
CA PHE A 43 -9.31 -4.47 12.79
C PHE A 43 -8.04 -4.22 11.96
N VAL A 44 -6.90 -4.77 12.40
CA VAL A 44 -5.62 -4.67 11.67
C VAL A 44 -5.74 -5.27 10.27
N TYR A 45 -6.44 -6.40 10.13
CA TYR A 45 -6.67 -7.02 8.83
C TYR A 45 -7.50 -6.15 7.89
N ILE A 46 -8.59 -5.55 8.39
CA ILE A 46 -9.44 -4.65 7.60
C ILE A 46 -8.66 -3.40 7.19
N ASP A 47 -7.88 -2.83 8.11
CA ASP A 47 -7.07 -1.64 7.85
C ASP A 47 -5.99 -1.92 6.78
N ALA A 48 -5.24 -3.02 6.94
CA ALA A 48 -4.26 -3.45 5.94
C ALA A 48 -4.89 -3.74 4.57
N ARG A 49 -6.11 -4.30 4.54
CA ARG A 49 -6.85 -4.54 3.30
C ARG A 49 -7.29 -3.24 2.63
N ASN A 50 -7.74 -2.26 3.41
CA ASN A 50 -8.12 -0.95 2.90
C ASN A 50 -6.91 -0.20 2.36
N ASP A 51 -5.78 -0.23 3.04
CA ASP A 51 -4.57 0.45 2.59
C ASP A 51 -4.05 -0.14 1.26
N ARG A 52 -4.10 -1.47 1.10
CA ARG A 52 -3.78 -2.14 -0.18
C ARG A 52 -4.64 -1.70 -1.36
N SER A 53 -5.88 -1.29 -1.10
CA SER A 53 -6.81 -0.91 -2.16
C SER A 53 -6.62 0.54 -2.64
N GLN A 54 -5.81 1.34 -1.94
CA GLN A 54 -5.57 2.72 -2.30
C GLN A 54 -4.37 2.85 -3.25
N PRO A 55 -4.51 3.59 -4.37
CA PRO A 55 -3.39 3.90 -5.25
C PRO A 55 -2.39 4.84 -4.55
N ILE A 56 -1.15 4.87 -5.04
CA ILE A 56 -0.16 5.83 -4.54
C ILE A 56 -0.66 7.21 -4.93
N ARG A 57 -0.95 8.06 -3.93
CA ARG A 57 -1.30 9.46 -4.16
C ARG A 57 -0.04 10.24 -4.53
N LEU A 58 0.38 10.13 -5.78
CA LEU A 58 1.33 11.06 -6.37
C LEU A 58 0.61 12.35 -6.70
N ARG A 59 1.24 13.48 -6.40
CA ARG A 59 0.78 14.76 -6.95
C ARG A 59 1.08 14.73 -8.44
N HIS A 60 0.16 15.22 -9.24
CA HIS A 60 0.35 15.35 -10.68
C HIS A 60 1.06 16.65 -11.01
N TYR A 61 1.89 16.63 -12.06
CA TYR A 61 2.59 17.83 -12.52
C TYR A 61 1.55 18.88 -12.96
N PRO A 62 1.71 20.16 -12.58
CA PRO A 62 0.76 21.21 -12.95
C PRO A 62 0.64 21.32 -14.47
N GLY A 63 -0.60 21.29 -14.99
CA GLY A 63 -0.88 21.31 -16.42
C GLY A 63 -1.20 19.94 -17.04
N LEU A 64 -0.99 18.85 -16.30
CA LEU A 64 -1.47 17.52 -16.69
C LEU A 64 -2.92 17.30 -16.27
N GLN A 65 -3.70 16.69 -17.16
CA GLN A 65 -5.09 16.29 -16.91
C GLN A 65 -5.23 14.78 -17.05
N LEU A 66 -6.02 14.16 -16.17
CA LEU A 66 -6.32 12.73 -16.26
C LEU A 66 -7.20 12.48 -17.48
N ILE A 67 -6.70 11.72 -18.45
CA ILE A 67 -7.43 11.33 -19.66
C ILE A 67 -8.04 9.95 -19.52
N SER A 68 -7.36 9.05 -18.83
CA SER A 68 -7.84 7.68 -18.62
C SER A 68 -7.36 7.10 -17.30
N GLU A 69 -8.23 6.31 -16.68
CA GLU A 69 -7.94 5.50 -15.51
C GLU A 69 -8.44 4.09 -15.76
N GLU A 70 -7.53 3.14 -15.74
CA GLU A 70 -7.82 1.72 -15.94
C GLU A 70 -7.44 0.94 -14.68
N LYS A 71 -8.44 0.32 -14.05
CA LYS A 71 -8.23 -0.60 -12.93
C LYS A 71 -8.11 -2.02 -13.49
N ILE A 72 -6.88 -2.53 -13.54
CA ILE A 72 -6.59 -3.88 -14.06
C ILE A 72 -6.92 -4.94 -13.00
N SER A 73 -6.61 -4.67 -11.74
CA SER A 73 -6.94 -5.54 -10.61
C SER A 73 -7.10 -4.75 -9.31
N ASP A 74 -7.36 -5.43 -8.19
CA ASP A 74 -7.32 -4.78 -6.87
C ASP A 74 -5.91 -4.32 -6.46
N THR A 75 -4.88 -4.85 -7.11
CA THR A 75 -3.47 -4.56 -6.82
C THR A 75 -2.77 -3.76 -7.93
N GLN A 76 -3.43 -3.55 -9.06
CA GLN A 76 -2.86 -2.90 -10.23
C GLN A 76 -3.81 -1.85 -10.82
N ARG A 77 -3.28 -0.63 -10.99
CA ARG A 77 -3.99 0.48 -11.60
C ARG A 77 -3.08 1.26 -12.53
N THR A 78 -3.59 1.61 -13.69
CA THR A 78 -2.91 2.46 -14.67
C THR A 78 -3.68 3.76 -14.81
N GLN A 79 -3.00 4.88 -14.68
CA GLN A 79 -3.57 6.20 -14.92
C GLN A 79 -2.76 6.90 -15.99
N ARG A 80 -3.45 7.52 -16.94
CA ARG A 80 -2.85 8.27 -18.05
C ARG A 80 -3.23 9.73 -17.92
N TYR A 81 -2.22 10.56 -17.82
CA TYR A 81 -2.31 12.00 -17.78
C TYR A 81 -1.75 12.60 -19.07
N GLU A 82 -2.35 13.67 -19.54
CA GLU A 82 -1.93 14.38 -20.76
C GLU A 82 -1.99 15.87 -20.52
N GLY A 83 -1.02 16.61 -21.04
CA GLY A 83 -0.98 18.06 -20.93
C GLY A 83 -0.28 18.68 -22.12
N VAL A 84 -0.75 19.86 -22.51
CA VAL A 84 -0.18 20.66 -23.62
C VAL A 84 0.51 21.88 -23.02
N PHE A 85 1.80 22.01 -23.29
CA PHE A 85 2.67 23.05 -22.78
C PHE A 85 3.19 23.92 -23.93
N ALA A 86 2.96 25.23 -23.84
CA ALA A 86 3.50 26.19 -24.79
C ALA A 86 5.03 26.24 -24.65
N GLY A 87 5.76 25.96 -25.73
CA GLY A 87 7.23 26.01 -25.73
C GLY A 87 7.90 24.78 -25.11
N MET A 88 7.42 23.59 -25.46
CA MET A 88 8.02 22.34 -25.02
C MET A 88 9.49 22.26 -25.44
N SER A 89 10.33 22.10 -24.43
CA SER A 89 11.78 22.02 -24.53
C SER A 89 12.27 20.78 -23.77
N PRO A 90 13.46 20.27 -24.07
CA PRO A 90 14.04 19.15 -23.30
C PRO A 90 14.11 19.43 -21.79
N SER A 91 14.24 20.69 -21.38
CA SER A 91 14.19 21.10 -19.97
C SER A 91 12.84 20.84 -19.31
N LEU A 92 11.72 20.97 -20.02
CA LEU A 92 10.39 20.69 -19.46
C LEU A 92 10.25 19.20 -19.09
N VAL A 93 10.78 18.30 -19.93
CA VAL A 93 10.77 16.86 -19.64
C VAL A 93 11.61 16.56 -18.40
N ALA A 94 12.77 17.21 -18.26
CA ALA A 94 13.61 17.10 -17.07
C ALA A 94 12.94 17.68 -15.81
N ASP A 95 12.16 18.76 -15.93
CA ASP A 95 11.41 19.36 -14.82
C ASP A 95 10.26 18.46 -14.36
N ILE A 96 9.53 17.86 -15.30
CA ILE A 96 8.47 16.87 -15.00
C ILE A 96 9.08 15.65 -14.30
N GLU A 97 10.21 15.16 -14.81
CA GLU A 97 10.95 14.07 -14.20
C GLU A 97 11.38 14.42 -12.76
N ALA A 98 12.03 15.58 -12.55
CA ALA A 98 12.48 16.02 -11.23
C ALA A 98 11.31 16.09 -10.23
N PHE A 99 10.16 16.61 -10.67
CA PHE A 99 8.95 16.69 -9.86
C PHE A 99 8.44 15.33 -9.37
N TYR A 100 8.56 14.26 -10.17
CA TYR A 100 8.19 12.91 -9.73
C TYR A 100 9.26 12.29 -8.85
N LEU A 101 10.55 12.51 -9.16
CA LEU A 101 11.67 12.04 -8.34
C LEU A 101 11.62 12.59 -6.91
N GLU A 102 11.22 13.85 -6.71
CA GLU A 102 11.10 14.46 -5.39
C GLU A 102 10.00 13.84 -4.50
N GLN A 103 9.04 13.11 -5.08
CA GLN A 103 7.89 12.56 -4.34
C GLN A 103 8.06 11.10 -3.90
N MET A 104 9.19 10.49 -4.26
CA MET A 104 9.41 9.06 -4.20
C MET A 104 10.71 8.75 -3.45
N ASP A 105 10.67 7.73 -2.59
CA ASP A 105 11.77 7.42 -1.67
C ASP A 105 12.92 6.67 -2.35
N SER A 106 12.63 5.87 -3.37
CA SER A 106 13.64 5.19 -4.20
C SER A 106 13.22 5.17 -5.66
N CYS A 107 14.06 5.71 -6.55
CA CYS A 107 13.80 5.74 -7.99
C CYS A 107 14.99 5.17 -8.75
N ILE A 108 14.70 4.31 -9.71
CA ILE A 108 15.66 3.81 -10.69
C ILE A 108 15.20 4.28 -12.06
N ARG A 109 16.04 5.06 -12.74
CA ARG A 109 15.84 5.35 -14.16
C ARG A 109 16.00 4.06 -14.95
N LEU A 110 14.91 3.55 -15.50
CA LEU A 110 14.97 2.49 -16.49
C LEU A 110 15.16 3.14 -17.85
N SER A 111 16.42 3.37 -18.22
CA SER A 111 16.77 3.72 -19.59
C SER A 111 16.65 2.47 -20.46
N GLU A 112 15.43 2.02 -20.74
CA GLU A 112 15.20 1.04 -21.81
C GLU A 112 15.33 1.77 -23.16
N GLN A 113 16.56 1.88 -23.67
CA GLN A 113 16.90 1.63 -25.07
C GLN A 113 18.38 1.94 -25.35
N THR A 114 19.08 0.91 -25.82
CA THR A 114 20.47 0.94 -26.31
C THR A 114 20.56 1.43 -27.77
N GLU A 115 19.44 1.78 -28.41
CA GLU A 115 19.42 2.35 -29.76
C GLU A 115 18.61 3.66 -29.80
N PRO A 116 19.15 4.74 -30.39
CA PRO A 116 18.46 6.02 -30.49
C PRO A 116 17.39 5.94 -31.59
N THR A 117 16.19 5.46 -31.25
CA THR A 117 15.03 5.66 -32.12
C THR A 117 14.42 7.06 -31.90
N PRO A 118 13.75 7.63 -32.91
CA PRO A 118 13.11 8.96 -32.82
C PRO A 118 11.98 9.07 -31.78
N GLU A 119 11.61 7.96 -31.14
CA GLU A 119 10.63 7.86 -30.05
C GLU A 119 11.34 7.71 -28.69
N GLN A 120 12.24 8.63 -28.34
CA GLN A 120 12.92 8.56 -27.03
C GLN A 120 11.91 8.70 -25.88
N PHE A 121 11.56 7.57 -25.27
CA PHE A 121 10.74 7.49 -24.07
C PHE A 121 11.61 7.79 -22.84
N HIS A 122 11.13 8.69 -21.98
CA HIS A 122 11.75 8.90 -20.67
C HIS A 122 10.98 8.07 -19.65
N THR A 123 11.42 6.84 -19.45
CA THR A 123 10.81 5.91 -18.49
C THR A 123 11.56 5.96 -17.16
N ILE A 124 10.83 6.26 -16.08
CA ILE A 124 11.36 6.25 -14.72
C ILE A 124 10.55 5.22 -13.95
N VAL A 125 11.23 4.27 -13.31
CA VAL A 125 10.56 3.36 -12.38
C VAL A 125 10.89 3.79 -10.98
N CYS A 126 9.86 4.16 -10.25
CA CYS A 126 10.01 4.53 -8.87
C CYS A 126 9.30 3.53 -7.97
N GLN A 127 9.96 3.20 -6.88
CA GLN A 127 9.46 2.34 -5.84
C GLN A 127 9.12 3.24 -4.66
N LYS A 128 7.92 3.08 -4.13
CA LYS A 128 7.54 3.75 -2.90
C LYS A 128 7.23 2.67 -1.89
N ASP A 129 8.14 2.48 -0.95
CA ASP A 129 7.93 1.50 0.09
C ASP A 129 6.81 1.98 1.03
N ARG A 130 5.62 1.42 0.82
CA ARG A 130 4.44 1.59 1.66
C ARG A 130 4.34 0.46 2.69
N SER A 131 5.41 -0.31 2.91
CA SER A 131 5.37 -1.37 3.90
C SER A 131 4.89 -0.81 5.24
N HIS A 132 3.71 -1.27 5.64
CA HIS A 132 3.45 -1.43 7.06
C HIS A 132 4.59 -2.36 7.50
N GLU A 133 5.56 -1.83 8.25
CA GLU A 133 6.85 -2.46 8.59
C GLU A 133 6.73 -3.92 9.07
N LEU A 134 5.54 -4.29 9.55
CA LEU A 134 5.13 -5.61 10.03
C LEU A 134 4.70 -6.61 8.95
N LEU A 135 4.35 -6.17 7.75
CA LEU A 135 3.64 -6.95 6.73
C LEU A 135 4.45 -7.14 5.44
N GLY A 136 5.51 -6.36 5.20
CA GLY A 136 6.50 -6.62 4.14
C GLY A 136 5.99 -6.43 2.70
N PHE A 137 4.97 -5.61 2.47
CA PHE A 137 4.45 -5.31 1.13
C PHE A 137 5.04 -4.01 0.59
N THR A 138 5.53 -4.03 -0.63
CA THR A 138 6.05 -2.82 -1.30
C THR A 138 5.19 -2.48 -2.51
N GLN A 139 4.87 -1.21 -2.66
CA GLN A 139 4.15 -0.69 -3.81
C GLN A 139 5.13 -0.02 -4.77
N PHE A 140 4.95 -0.25 -6.06
CA PHE A 140 5.77 0.29 -7.13
C PHE A 140 4.91 1.20 -7.98
N THR A 141 5.44 2.37 -8.34
CA THR A 141 4.83 3.22 -9.36
C THR A 141 5.82 3.45 -10.49
N ARG A 142 5.52 2.84 -11.64
CA ARG A 142 6.24 3.19 -12.88
C ARG A 142 5.65 4.46 -13.46
N VAL A 143 6.49 5.45 -13.73
CA VAL A 143 6.13 6.72 -14.36
C VAL A 143 6.78 6.77 -15.74
N GLU A 144 5.97 6.70 -16.79
CA GLU A 144 6.44 6.85 -18.16
C GLU A 144 6.13 8.26 -18.65
N ILE A 145 7.14 9.02 -19.06
CA ILE A 145 6.99 10.36 -19.61
C ILE A 145 7.24 10.28 -21.12
N LYS A 146 6.20 10.54 -21.91
CA LYS A 146 6.22 10.43 -23.37
C LYS A 146 5.98 11.80 -23.99
N PRO A 147 7.04 12.45 -24.50
CA PRO A 147 6.86 13.66 -25.29
C PRO A 147 6.29 13.28 -26.66
N ILE A 148 5.23 13.96 -27.09
CA ILE A 148 4.62 13.72 -28.41
C ILE A 148 5.32 14.59 -29.45
N ARG A 149 5.56 14.00 -30.62
CA ARG A 149 6.15 14.66 -31.78
C ARG A 149 5.16 14.65 -32.94
N ASP A 150 5.19 15.70 -33.75
CA ASP A 150 4.40 15.78 -34.98
C ASP A 150 5.00 14.86 -36.07
N GLU A 151 4.32 14.79 -37.22
CA GLU A 151 4.78 14.02 -38.39
C GLU A 151 6.18 14.44 -38.89
N ASN A 152 6.66 15.62 -38.50
CA ASN A 152 7.97 16.17 -38.85
C ASN A 152 9.03 15.90 -37.77
N GLY A 153 8.69 15.20 -36.68
CA GLY A 153 9.59 14.91 -35.56
C GLY A 153 9.81 16.08 -34.60
N ILE A 154 9.04 17.16 -34.71
CA ILE A 154 9.07 18.34 -33.83
C ILE A 154 8.16 18.08 -32.63
N LEU A 155 8.61 18.46 -31.42
CA LEU A 155 7.81 18.34 -30.20
C LEU A 155 6.51 19.14 -30.33
N THR A 156 5.37 18.50 -30.11
CA THR A 156 4.03 19.12 -30.29
C THR A 156 3.63 20.05 -29.15
N GLY A 157 4.37 20.03 -28.05
CA GLY A 157 3.91 20.66 -26.81
C GLY A 157 3.28 19.67 -25.84
N GLU A 158 2.94 18.47 -26.29
CA GLU A 158 2.14 17.53 -25.53
C GLU A 158 3.00 16.48 -24.83
N VAL A 159 2.69 16.21 -23.56
CA VAL A 159 3.32 15.20 -22.74
C VAL A 159 2.26 14.26 -22.22
N VAL A 160 2.48 12.96 -22.41
CA VAL A 160 1.70 11.91 -21.76
C VAL A 160 2.51 11.36 -20.59
N VAL A 161 1.92 11.37 -19.40
CA VAL A 161 2.47 10.71 -18.21
C VAL A 161 1.60 9.52 -17.86
N ILE A 162 2.19 8.33 -17.86
CA ILE A 162 1.50 7.09 -17.48
C ILE A 162 2.03 6.64 -16.13
N THR A 163 1.16 6.54 -15.14
CA THR A 163 1.50 5.99 -13.83
C THR A 163 0.89 4.59 -13.69
N ASN A 164 1.73 3.59 -13.47
CA ASN A 164 1.32 2.22 -13.21
C ASN A 164 1.64 1.85 -11.77
N ASP A 165 0.61 1.78 -10.94
CA ASP A 165 0.71 1.34 -9.56
C ASP A 165 0.55 -0.17 -9.48
N GLN A 166 1.50 -0.84 -8.83
CA GLN A 166 1.50 -2.29 -8.62
C GLN A 166 1.94 -2.63 -7.20
N TRP A 167 1.28 -3.59 -6.55
CA TRP A 167 1.76 -4.19 -5.31
C TRP A 167 2.61 -5.42 -5.59
N GLN A 168 3.80 -5.49 -4.98
CA GLN A 168 4.63 -6.69 -4.91
C GLN A 168 4.64 -7.19 -3.46
N GLY A 169 4.49 -8.50 -3.29
CA GLY A 169 4.52 -9.20 -2.01
C GLY A 169 5.05 -10.62 -2.17
#